data_AF-A0AAQ6IS97-F1
#
_entry.id   AF-A0AAQ6IS97-F1
#
_cell.length_a   1.000
_cell.length_b   1.000
_cell.length_c   1.000
_cell.angle_alpha   90.00
_cell.angle_beta   90.00
_cell.angle_gamma   90.00
#
_symmetry.space_group_name_H-M   'P 1'
#
loop_
_entity.id
_entity.type
_entity.pdbx_description
1 polymer ?
#
loop_
_entity_poly.entity_id
_entity_poly.type
_entity_poly.pdbx_seq_one_letter_code
_entity_poly.pdbx_strand_id
1 'polypeptide(L)'
;LSFGCASMPPSLIYKQLQWSLYSNLLKVHTCPKCEEGWELHGGKCYYFSTSKSTWDQSRDDCRRGGGDLVKIDSREEQVENTDKFWIGLTDSKEEDKWLWVDDSPLNTSLTFWSGKDPDNWTGTNPEGEDCARMGERGGADDLKCWFDRSCKDPQKSICEKSAETGRVTRV
;
A
#
# COMPACT_ATOMS: atom_id res chain seq x y z
N LEU A 1 8.46 26.24 7.37
CA LEU A 1 9.62 25.35 7.47
C LEU A 1 9.21 24.17 8.35
N SER A 2 8.97 23.01 7.74
CA SER A 2 8.53 21.79 8.43
C SER A 2 9.74 21.17 9.13
N PHE A 3 9.69 21.01 10.44
CA PHE A 3 10.73 20.31 11.19
C PHE A 3 10.48 18.81 11.08
N GLY A 4 11.31 18.13 10.28
CA GLY A 4 11.36 16.68 10.21
C GLY A 4 11.87 16.07 11.52
N CYS A 5 11.51 14.81 11.75
CA CYS A 5 11.88 14.02 12.93
C CYS A 5 13.38 13.66 12.92
N ALA A 6 14.25 14.64 13.06
CA ALA A 6 15.65 14.45 13.40
C ALA A 6 16.16 15.72 14.09
N SER A 7 16.64 15.57 15.32
CA SER A 7 17.22 16.57 16.22
C SER A 7 16.24 17.44 17.05
N MET A 8 16.04 17.05 18.31
CA MET A 8 15.76 18.02 19.38
C MET A 8 16.75 17.79 20.52
N PRO A 9 17.61 18.77 20.86
CA PRO A 9 18.53 18.67 22.00
C PRO A 9 17.80 18.92 23.34
N PRO A 10 18.23 18.30 24.45
CA PRO A 10 17.56 18.45 25.73
C PRO A 10 18.12 19.63 26.55
N SER A 11 17.25 20.60 26.85
CA SER A 11 17.23 21.48 28.05
C SER A 11 16.26 22.64 27.72
N LEU A 12 15.29 23.07 28.54
CA LEU A 12 15.35 23.48 29.93
C LEU A 12 13.95 23.45 30.59
N ILE A 13 13.97 23.28 31.91
CA ILE A 13 12.89 23.30 32.90
C ILE A 13 12.63 24.76 33.33
N TYR A 14 11.37 25.26 33.39
CA TYR A 14 10.87 26.06 34.55
C TYR A 14 9.37 26.47 34.53
N LYS A 15 8.69 26.11 35.64
CA LYS A 15 7.60 26.74 36.44
C LYS A 15 6.32 27.34 35.83
N GLN A 16 5.22 26.65 36.14
CA GLN A 16 4.13 27.06 37.06
C GLN A 16 3.35 28.36 36.76
N LEU A 17 2.54 28.30 35.72
CA LEU A 17 1.17 28.86 35.68
C LEU A 17 0.23 27.68 35.36
N GLN A 18 0.00 26.84 36.38
CA GLN A 18 -0.50 25.46 36.26
C GLN A 18 -1.97 25.37 36.71
N TRP A 19 -2.91 25.30 35.77
CA TRP A 19 -3.84 24.15 35.62
C TRP A 19 -4.98 24.38 34.60
N SER A 20 -5.25 25.60 34.14
CA SER A 20 -6.40 25.88 33.27
C SER A 20 -6.10 26.06 31.77
N LEU A 21 -4.84 25.99 31.34
CA LEU A 21 -4.44 26.13 29.92
C LEU A 21 -3.75 24.88 29.34
N TYR A 22 -3.63 23.80 30.12
CA TYR A 22 -2.90 22.58 29.75
C TYR A 22 -3.79 21.41 29.29
N SER A 23 -5.07 21.63 29.00
CA SER A 23 -5.92 20.58 28.42
C SER A 23 -5.84 20.45 26.90
N ASN A 24 -5.17 21.38 26.20
CA ASN A 24 -5.14 21.43 24.73
C ASN A 24 -3.75 21.41 24.09
N LEU A 25 -2.67 21.12 24.83
CA LEU A 25 -1.29 21.21 24.32
C LEU A 25 -0.44 19.95 24.52
N LEU A 26 -1.06 18.77 24.48
CA LEU A 26 -0.36 17.51 24.25
C LEU A 26 -0.81 16.95 22.91
N LYS A 27 -0.37 17.59 21.81
CA LYS A 27 -0.24 16.84 20.55
C LYS A 27 0.89 15.84 20.81
N VAL A 28 0.53 14.63 21.22
CA VAL A 28 1.48 13.52 21.27
C VAL A 28 2.01 13.38 19.84
N HIS A 29 3.28 13.74 19.63
CA HIS A 29 3.96 13.51 18.36
C HIS A 29 4.23 12.01 18.26
N THR A 30 3.21 11.26 17.88
CA THR A 30 3.35 9.84 17.55
C THR A 30 4.14 9.75 16.26
N CYS A 31 5.33 9.16 16.30
CA CYS A 31 6.09 8.85 15.11
C CYS A 31 5.58 7.52 14.57
N PRO A 32 5.02 7.48 13.34
CA PRO A 32 4.67 6.23 12.70
C PRO A 32 5.89 5.33 12.59
N LYS A 33 5.74 4.05 12.88
CA LYS A 33 6.79 3.05 12.73
C LYS A 33 6.24 1.81 12.04
N CYS A 34 7.09 1.17 11.24
CA CYS A 34 6.85 -0.13 10.65
C CYS A 34 7.72 -1.20 11.31
N GLU A 35 7.25 -2.44 11.24
CA GLU A 35 8.03 -3.62 11.60
C GLU A 35 9.28 -3.76 10.71
N GLU A 36 10.27 -4.52 11.17
CA GLU A 36 11.46 -4.79 10.37
C GLU A 36 11.08 -5.47 9.04
N GLY A 37 11.69 -5.02 7.94
CA GLY A 37 11.38 -5.47 6.60
C GLY A 37 10.19 -4.77 5.92
N TRP A 38 9.46 -3.90 6.63
CA TRP A 38 8.39 -3.07 6.06
C TRP A 38 8.86 -1.63 5.86
N GLU A 39 8.44 -1.03 4.75
CA GLU A 39 8.80 0.33 4.37
C GLU A 39 7.70 1.32 4.78
N LEU A 40 8.07 2.39 5.49
CA LEU A 40 7.14 3.44 5.92
C LEU A 40 6.95 4.47 4.81
N HIS A 41 5.71 4.65 4.35
CA HIS A 41 5.35 5.72 3.42
C HIS A 41 3.91 6.20 3.70
N GLY A 42 3.69 7.52 3.76
CA GLY A 42 2.34 8.08 3.93
C GLY A 42 1.60 7.66 5.21
N GLY A 43 2.29 7.17 6.25
CA GLY A 43 1.65 6.63 7.46
C GLY A 43 1.13 5.19 7.33
N LYS A 44 1.44 4.53 6.21
CA LYS A 44 1.25 3.10 5.95
C LYS A 44 2.62 2.41 5.89
N CYS A 45 2.60 1.10 6.08
CA CYS A 45 3.73 0.20 5.98
C CYS A 45 3.53 -0.72 4.78
N TYR A 46 4.56 -0.87 3.96
CA TYR A 46 4.53 -1.69 2.76
C TYR A 46 5.55 -2.82 2.83
N TYR A 47 5.16 -4.02 2.41
CA TYR A 47 6.05 -5.17 2.34
C TYR A 47 6.10 -5.72 0.92
N PHE A 48 7.29 -5.71 0.33
CA PHE A 48 7.54 -6.25 -1.01
C PHE A 48 7.98 -7.71 -0.89
N SER A 49 7.03 -8.64 -1.07
CA SER A 49 7.33 -10.07 -1.09
C SER A 49 8.14 -10.41 -2.34
N THR A 50 9.24 -11.12 -2.17
CA THR A 50 10.07 -11.60 -3.29
C THR A 50 9.66 -13.00 -3.78
N SER A 51 8.88 -13.72 -2.98
CA SER A 51 8.32 -15.03 -3.32
C SER A 51 7.22 -14.87 -4.37
N LYS A 52 7.17 -15.79 -5.33
CA LYS A 52 6.11 -15.81 -6.33
C LYS A 52 4.99 -16.77 -5.93
N SER A 53 3.76 -16.30 -5.97
CA SER A 53 2.56 -17.08 -5.64
C SER A 53 1.34 -16.58 -6.42
N THR A 54 0.22 -17.31 -6.31
CA THR A 54 -1.06 -16.86 -6.88
C THR A 54 -1.57 -15.62 -6.16
N TRP A 55 -2.56 -14.94 -6.75
CA TRP A 55 -3.16 -13.76 -6.12
C TRP A 55 -3.77 -14.07 -4.75
N ASP A 56 -4.56 -15.15 -4.66
CA ASP A 56 -5.17 -15.59 -3.40
C ASP A 56 -4.13 -15.94 -2.33
N GLN A 57 -3.09 -16.70 -2.70
CA GLN A 57 -2.01 -17.06 -1.77
C GLN A 57 -1.26 -15.81 -1.29
N SER A 58 -1.02 -14.85 -2.18
CA SER A 58 -0.38 -13.58 -1.83
C SER A 58 -1.23 -12.79 -0.84
N ARG A 59 -2.55 -12.75 -1.04
CA ARG A 59 -3.48 -12.09 -0.13
C ARG A 59 -3.49 -12.74 1.25
N ASP A 60 -3.55 -14.06 1.30
CA ASP A 60 -3.50 -14.83 2.55
C ASP A 60 -2.19 -14.58 3.32
N ASP A 61 -1.07 -14.50 2.60
CA ASP A 61 0.23 -14.19 3.18
C ASP A 61 0.28 -12.76 3.74
N CYS A 62 -0.26 -11.77 3.01
CA CYS A 62 -0.37 -10.39 3.51
C CYS A 62 -1.24 -10.30 4.77
N ARG A 63 -2.37 -11.01 4.79
CA ARG A 63 -3.26 -11.10 5.95
C ARG A 63 -2.61 -11.74 7.16
N ARG A 64 -1.80 -12.78 6.95
CA ARG A 64 -0.99 -13.39 8.01
C ARG A 64 0.04 -12.41 8.60
N GLY A 65 0.51 -11.45 7.80
CA GLY A 65 1.37 -10.34 8.22
C GLY A 65 0.65 -9.15 8.89
N GLY A 66 -0.67 -9.24 9.09
CA GLY A 66 -1.49 -8.18 9.68
C GLY A 66 -1.86 -7.05 8.71
N GLY A 67 -1.75 -7.28 7.41
CA GLY A 67 -2.14 -6.35 6.35
C GLY A 67 -3.11 -6.98 5.35
N ASP A 68 -3.16 -6.44 4.15
CA ASP A 68 -3.78 -7.06 2.98
C ASP A 68 -2.93 -6.70 1.74
N LEU A 69 -3.28 -7.20 0.54
CA LEU A 69 -2.63 -6.72 -0.68
C LEU A 69 -2.84 -5.21 -0.84
N VAL A 70 -1.83 -4.52 -1.37
CA VAL A 70 -1.85 -3.05 -1.46
C VAL A 70 -3.02 -2.53 -2.28
N LYS A 71 -3.74 -1.56 -1.72
CA LYS A 71 -4.66 -0.67 -2.41
C LYS A 71 -3.94 0.60 -2.83
N ILE A 72 -4.20 1.05 -4.06
CA ILE A 72 -3.63 2.28 -4.58
C ILE A 72 -4.68 3.38 -4.53
N ASP A 73 -4.63 4.19 -3.46
CA ASP A 73 -5.51 5.33 -3.19
C ASP A 73 -4.94 6.65 -3.72
N SER A 74 -3.66 6.68 -4.14
CA SER A 74 -3.01 7.87 -4.66
C SER A 74 -1.96 7.57 -5.74
N ARG A 75 -1.56 8.60 -6.50
CA ARG A 75 -0.49 8.46 -7.49
C ARG A 75 0.86 8.18 -6.83
N GLU A 76 1.07 8.67 -5.62
CA GLU A 76 2.30 8.52 -4.84
C GLU A 76 2.51 7.07 -4.37
N GLU A 77 1.45 6.28 -4.25
CA GLU A 77 1.52 4.85 -3.94
C GLU A 77 1.89 4.00 -5.17
N GLN A 78 1.96 4.58 -6.38
CA GLN A 78 2.50 3.86 -7.53
C GLN A 78 4.00 3.66 -7.45
N VAL A 79 4.40 2.43 -7.74
CA VAL A 79 5.79 2.02 -7.75
C VAL A 79 6.22 1.79 -9.19
N GLU A 80 7.22 2.57 -9.62
CA GLU A 80 7.94 2.26 -10.85
C GLU A 80 8.93 1.12 -10.57
N ASN A 81 8.57 -0.10 -10.97
CA ASN A 81 9.43 -1.27 -10.79
C ASN A 81 9.42 -2.17 -12.03
N THR A 82 10.58 -2.77 -12.32
CA THR A 82 10.72 -3.75 -13.40
C THR A 82 10.20 -5.13 -13.02
N ASP A 83 10.10 -5.42 -11.73
CA ASP A 83 9.48 -6.63 -11.19
C ASP A 83 7.95 -6.57 -11.29
N LYS A 84 7.30 -7.74 -11.26
CA LYS A 84 5.85 -7.90 -11.39
C LYS A 84 5.23 -8.22 -10.04
N PHE A 85 4.34 -7.36 -9.56
CA PHE A 85 3.73 -7.50 -8.24
C PHE A 85 2.20 -7.52 -8.31
N TRP A 86 1.59 -8.50 -7.66
CA TRP A 86 0.18 -8.47 -7.33
C TRP A 86 -0.14 -7.25 -6.47
N ILE A 87 -1.24 -6.58 -6.84
CA ILE A 87 -1.90 -5.55 -6.05
C ILE A 87 -3.30 -6.03 -5.67
N GLY A 88 -3.95 -5.35 -4.73
CA GLY A 88 -5.21 -5.78 -4.15
C GLY A 88 -6.45 -5.56 -5.04
N LEU A 89 -6.31 -5.54 -6.36
CA LEU A 89 -7.39 -5.21 -7.29
C LEU A 89 -7.79 -6.45 -8.11
N THR A 90 -9.08 -6.76 -8.16
CA THR A 90 -9.65 -7.91 -8.88
C THR A 90 -11.10 -7.64 -9.30
N ASP A 91 -11.55 -8.23 -10.39
CA ASP A 91 -12.96 -8.28 -10.82
C ASP A 91 -13.52 -9.71 -10.84
N SER A 92 -12.83 -10.67 -10.23
CA SER A 92 -13.22 -12.09 -10.12
C SER A 92 -14.63 -12.37 -9.54
N LYS A 93 -15.26 -11.37 -8.90
CA LYS A 93 -16.65 -11.47 -8.44
C LYS A 93 -17.67 -11.20 -9.55
N GLU A 94 -17.36 -10.24 -10.41
CA GLU A 94 -18.19 -9.80 -11.53
C GLU A 94 -17.29 -9.09 -12.54
N GLU A 95 -17.17 -9.68 -13.73
CA GLU A 95 -16.42 -9.15 -14.87
C GLU A 95 -16.67 -7.64 -15.11
N ASP A 96 -15.61 -6.91 -15.46
CA ASP A 96 -15.60 -5.46 -15.67
C ASP A 96 -15.88 -4.63 -14.39
N LYS A 97 -16.11 -5.26 -13.22
CA LYS A 97 -16.30 -4.57 -11.94
C LYS A 97 -15.13 -4.81 -10.99
N TRP A 98 -14.09 -4.01 -11.21
CA TRP A 98 -12.88 -4.01 -10.40
C TRP A 98 -13.13 -3.51 -8.97
N LEU A 99 -12.83 -4.38 -8.01
CA LEU A 99 -12.91 -4.14 -6.58
C LEU A 99 -11.53 -4.28 -5.94
N TRP A 100 -11.26 -3.42 -4.97
CA TRP A 100 -10.13 -3.57 -4.08
C TRP A 100 -10.40 -4.66 -3.03
N VAL A 101 -9.35 -5.14 -2.37
CA VAL A 101 -9.44 -6.15 -1.28
C VAL A 101 -10.30 -5.70 -0.09
N ASP A 102 -10.60 -4.40 0.04
CA ASP A 102 -11.53 -3.85 1.03
C ASP A 102 -12.98 -3.73 0.51
N ASP A 103 -13.28 -4.34 -0.64
CA ASP A 103 -14.55 -4.29 -1.37
C ASP A 103 -14.95 -2.91 -1.91
N SER A 104 -14.07 -1.92 -1.83
CA SER A 104 -14.32 -0.61 -2.46
C SER A 104 -14.11 -0.67 -3.98
N PRO A 105 -14.93 0.04 -4.78
CA PRO A 105 -14.79 0.04 -6.23
C PRO A 105 -13.57 0.85 -6.68
N LEU A 106 -13.00 0.47 -7.83
CA LEU A 106 -11.96 1.25 -8.49
C LEU A 106 -12.49 2.65 -8.86
N ASN A 107 -11.76 3.70 -8.44
CA ASN A 107 -11.99 5.04 -8.96
C ASN A 107 -11.40 5.15 -10.37
N THR A 108 -12.24 5.29 -11.39
CA THR A 108 -11.82 5.37 -12.79
C THR A 108 -10.95 6.58 -13.12
N SER A 109 -10.95 7.62 -12.28
CA SER A 109 -10.03 8.76 -12.41
C SER A 109 -8.62 8.47 -11.88
N LEU A 110 -8.45 7.37 -11.15
CA LEU A 110 -7.20 6.92 -10.56
C LEU A 110 -6.91 5.49 -11.00
N THR A 111 -6.67 5.33 -12.30
CA THR A 111 -6.27 4.06 -12.89
C THR A 111 -4.94 4.20 -13.62
N PHE A 112 -4.16 3.14 -13.59
CA PHE A 112 -2.85 3.05 -14.20
C PHE A 112 -2.74 1.86 -15.15
N TRP A 113 -3.87 1.42 -15.73
CA TRP A 113 -3.89 0.38 -16.77
C TRP A 113 -2.99 0.75 -17.95
N SER A 114 -2.17 -0.21 -18.38
CA SER A 114 -1.26 -0.05 -19.51
C SER A 114 -1.97 -0.36 -20.82
N GLY A 115 -1.77 0.46 -21.85
CA GLY A 115 -2.20 0.15 -23.22
C GLY A 115 -3.69 -0.19 -23.35
N LYS A 116 -3.99 -1.48 -23.55
CA LYS A 116 -5.34 -2.02 -23.76
C LYS A 116 -5.91 -2.76 -22.55
N ASP A 117 -5.10 -2.95 -21.51
CA ASP A 117 -5.54 -3.58 -20.28
C ASP A 117 -6.62 -2.72 -19.58
N PRO A 118 -7.52 -3.33 -18.80
CA PRO A 118 -7.71 -4.77 -18.71
C PRO A 118 -8.32 -5.31 -20.01
N ASP A 119 -7.83 -6.45 -20.51
CA ASP A 119 -8.28 -7.03 -21.79
C ASP A 119 -8.98 -8.39 -21.65
N ASN A 120 -9.02 -8.93 -20.42
CA ASN A 120 -9.59 -10.20 -20.04
C ASN A 120 -9.21 -11.33 -21.03
N TRP A 121 -7.91 -11.49 -21.26
CA TRP A 121 -7.45 -12.42 -22.28
C TRP A 121 -7.66 -13.90 -21.90
N THR A 122 -8.55 -14.58 -22.65
CA THR A 122 -8.94 -15.98 -22.40
C THR A 122 -8.07 -17.04 -23.10
N GLY A 123 -6.94 -16.65 -23.70
CA GLY A 123 -6.20 -17.56 -24.59
C GLY A 123 -5.40 -18.67 -23.89
N THR A 124 -4.94 -18.45 -22.66
CA THR A 124 -4.32 -19.51 -21.82
C THR A 124 -5.29 -20.07 -20.77
N ASN A 125 -6.21 -19.26 -20.27
CA ASN A 125 -7.17 -19.63 -19.25
C ASN A 125 -8.58 -19.24 -19.72
N PRO A 126 -9.53 -20.19 -19.87
CA PRO A 126 -10.90 -19.86 -20.26
C PRO A 126 -11.66 -19.03 -19.22
N GLU A 127 -11.18 -18.99 -17.98
CA GLU A 127 -11.75 -18.14 -16.92
C GLU A 127 -11.42 -16.66 -17.11
N GLY A 128 -10.37 -16.31 -17.86
CA GLY A 128 -9.97 -14.93 -18.05
C GLY A 128 -8.80 -14.45 -17.19
N GLU A 129 -8.59 -13.14 -17.19
CA GLU A 129 -7.56 -12.43 -16.45
C GLU A 129 -8.19 -11.49 -15.41
N ASP A 130 -8.48 -11.99 -14.21
CA ASP A 130 -9.32 -11.24 -13.26
C ASP A 130 -8.53 -10.54 -12.13
N CYS A 131 -7.20 -10.59 -12.17
CA CYS A 131 -6.35 -10.07 -11.09
C CYS A 131 -5.34 -9.06 -11.60
N ALA A 132 -5.25 -7.91 -10.94
CA ALA A 132 -4.34 -6.86 -11.35
C ALA A 132 -2.95 -7.05 -10.75
N ARG A 133 -1.93 -6.87 -11.59
CA ARG A 133 -0.54 -6.70 -11.16
C ARG A 133 0.04 -5.41 -11.71
N MET A 134 1.03 -4.88 -11.02
CA MET A 134 1.80 -3.73 -11.46
C MET A 134 3.24 -4.11 -11.85
N GLY A 135 3.92 -3.20 -12.53
CA GLY A 135 5.31 -3.33 -12.97
C GLY A 135 5.46 -3.95 -14.36
N GLU A 136 6.71 -4.24 -14.77
CA GLU A 136 7.20 -4.62 -16.12
C GLU A 136 8.02 -3.51 -16.82
N ARG A 137 9.13 -3.89 -17.48
CA ARG A 137 10.17 -2.99 -17.98
C ARG A 137 9.65 -2.08 -19.11
N GLY A 138 9.95 -0.78 -19.01
CA GLY A 138 9.54 0.23 -19.99
C GLY A 138 8.24 0.91 -19.61
N GLY A 139 8.11 1.26 -18.32
CA GLY A 139 6.96 1.95 -17.76
C GLY A 139 6.48 3.02 -18.73
N ALA A 140 5.18 3.01 -19.02
CA ALA A 140 4.60 4.08 -19.81
C ALA A 140 5.05 5.41 -19.21
N ASP A 141 5.36 6.40 -20.06
CA ASP A 141 5.88 7.71 -19.65
C ASP A 141 5.00 8.40 -18.58
N ASP A 142 3.78 7.90 -18.34
CA ASP A 142 2.76 8.36 -17.41
C ASP A 142 2.50 7.46 -16.19
N LEU A 143 3.35 6.47 -15.89
CA LEU A 143 3.18 5.44 -14.83
C LEU A 143 2.05 4.43 -15.07
N LYS A 144 1.53 4.32 -16.31
CA LYS A 144 0.56 3.27 -16.65
C LYS A 144 1.21 1.90 -16.80
N CYS A 145 1.24 1.14 -15.71
CA CYS A 145 1.89 -0.16 -15.61
C CYS A 145 1.05 -1.23 -14.91
N TRP A 146 -0.27 -1.05 -14.84
CA TRP A 146 -1.18 -2.11 -14.40
C TRP A 146 -1.60 -2.97 -15.58
N PHE A 147 -1.72 -4.26 -15.31
CA PHE A 147 -2.13 -5.26 -16.26
C PHE A 147 -2.97 -6.27 -15.53
N ASP A 148 -4.03 -6.73 -16.16
CA ASP A 148 -4.75 -7.90 -15.70
C ASP A 148 -3.98 -9.17 -16.06
N ARG A 149 -4.08 -10.16 -15.18
CA ARG A 149 -3.49 -11.48 -15.36
C ARG A 149 -4.40 -12.52 -14.73
N SER A 150 -4.30 -13.74 -15.25
CA SER A 150 -4.87 -14.91 -14.57
C SER A 150 -4.44 -14.92 -13.11
N CYS A 151 -5.40 -14.95 -12.19
CA CYS A 151 -5.15 -14.98 -10.74
C CYS A 151 -4.28 -16.17 -10.28
N LYS A 152 -4.18 -17.21 -11.12
CA LYS A 152 -3.39 -18.43 -10.91
C LYS A 152 -1.92 -18.26 -11.29
N ASP A 153 -1.54 -17.15 -11.94
CA ASP A 153 -0.16 -16.91 -12.34
C ASP A 153 0.73 -16.60 -11.13
N PRO A 154 1.99 -17.06 -11.12
CA PRO A 154 2.91 -16.77 -10.05
C PRO A 154 3.54 -15.37 -10.22
N GLN A 155 3.18 -14.42 -9.35
CA GLN A 155 3.79 -13.09 -9.26
C GLN A 155 4.32 -12.83 -7.85
N LYS A 156 5.23 -11.86 -7.72
CA LYS A 156 5.56 -11.27 -6.40
C LYS A 156 4.34 -10.49 -5.88
N SER A 157 4.37 -9.98 -4.66
CA SER A 157 3.24 -9.22 -4.11
C SER A 157 3.69 -8.04 -3.25
N ILE A 158 2.81 -7.05 -3.13
CA ILE A 158 2.99 -5.93 -2.21
C ILE A 158 1.86 -5.98 -1.20
N CYS A 159 2.22 -6.08 0.08
CA CYS A 159 1.28 -5.98 1.18
C CYS A 159 1.28 -4.55 1.74
N GLU A 160 0.14 -4.09 2.25
CA GLU A 160 0.06 -2.84 3.02
C GLU A 160 -0.62 -3.06 4.38
N LYS A 161 -0.25 -2.23 5.36
CA LYS A 161 -0.97 -2.06 6.63
C LYS A 161 -0.77 -0.67 7.20
N SER A 162 -1.62 -0.24 8.14
CA SER A 162 -1.40 1.02 8.84
C SER A 162 -0.14 0.97 9.70
N ALA A 163 0.63 2.06 9.74
CA ALA A 163 1.79 2.15 10.61
C ALA A 163 1.39 2.25 12.09
N GLU A 164 2.21 1.67 12.96
CA GLU A 164 1.99 1.77 14.39
C GLU A 164 2.32 3.19 14.87
N THR A 165 1.44 3.76 15.69
CA THR A 165 1.68 5.06 16.34
C THR A 165 2.23 4.81 17.75
N GLY A 166 3.56 4.82 17.88
CA GLY A 166 4.20 4.68 19.18
C GLY A 166 3.82 5.83 20.12
N ARG A 167 3.29 5.52 21.32
CA ARG A 167 3.20 6.49 22.41
C ARG A 167 4.58 6.64 23.03
N VAL A 168 5.14 7.85 23.03
CA VAL A 168 6.33 8.16 23.82
C VAL A 168 5.94 8.18 25.30
N THR A 169 6.05 7.04 26.00
CA THR A 169 6.04 7.02 27.47
C THR A 169 7.40 7.49 27.95
N ARG A 170 7.47 8.72 28.47
CA ARG A 170 8.59 9.14 29.33
C ARG A 170 8.59 8.22 30.55
N VAL A 171 9.69 7.48 30.74
CA VAL A 171 10.02 6.82 32.02
C VAL A 171 10.53 7.88 33.00
#